data_AF-A0A640SDK2-F1
#
_entry.id   AF-A0A640SDK2-F1
#
_cell.length_a   1.000
_cell.length_b   1.000
_cell.length_c   1.000
_cell.angle_alpha   90.00
_cell.angle_beta   90.00
_cell.angle_gamma   90.00
#
_symmetry.space_group_name_H-M   'P 1'
#
loop_
_entity.id
_entity.type
_entity.pdbx_description
1 polymer ?
#
loop_
_entity_poly.entity_id
_entity_poly.type
_entity_poly.pdbx_seq_one_letter_code
_entity_poly.pdbx_strand_id
1 'polypeptide(L)'
;MQLARVAQQGIGSSAPPAVQALLHSAEARGHGVLGEVRACTTALARAERALETVRPGDDTPYWARFFDEAQLADELAHCHRDLQQYRAASQHAERSLQLRAAGFARSRLFCRVVLATARLGLGELEQACTLGAEAALQASEMRSVRAHEYVREFERRLEPYRDAAPVRGYRERVAALG
;
A
#
# COMPACT_ATOMS: atom_id res chain seq x y z
N MET A 1 1.95 -15.25 -9.29
CA MET A 1 2.96 -15.97 -8.47
C MET A 1 4.15 -16.49 -9.27
N GLN A 2 3.95 -17.12 -10.44
CA GLN A 2 5.05 -17.73 -11.20
C GLN A 2 6.07 -16.73 -11.77
N LEU A 3 5.66 -15.52 -12.20
CA LEU A 3 6.55 -14.54 -12.82
C LEU A 3 7.60 -13.95 -11.85
N ALA A 4 7.25 -13.68 -10.58
CA ALA A 4 8.20 -13.17 -9.60
C ALA A 4 9.26 -14.21 -9.22
N ARG A 5 8.84 -15.47 -9.05
CA ARG A 5 9.76 -16.60 -8.80
C ARG A 5 10.64 -16.90 -10.01
N VAL A 6 10.11 -16.85 -11.23
CA VAL A 6 10.88 -17.04 -12.46
C VAL A 6 11.89 -15.90 -12.64
N ALA A 7 11.52 -14.65 -12.35
CA ALA A 7 12.46 -13.52 -12.35
C ALA A 7 13.59 -13.72 -11.32
N GLN A 8 13.28 -14.15 -10.10
CA GLN A 8 14.30 -14.47 -9.09
C GLN A 8 15.22 -15.62 -9.53
N GLN A 9 14.67 -16.66 -10.16
CA GLN A 9 15.44 -17.80 -10.66
C GLN A 9 16.36 -17.43 -11.84
N GLY A 10 15.99 -16.46 -12.67
CA GLY A 10 16.80 -15.98 -13.78
C GLY A 10 17.94 -15.03 -13.40
N ILE A 11 17.84 -14.34 -12.25
CA ILE A 11 18.82 -13.31 -11.84
C ILE A 11 19.82 -13.83 -10.79
N GLY A 12 19.49 -14.92 -10.08
CA GLY A 12 20.36 -15.49 -9.03
C GLY A 12 20.59 -14.53 -7.85
N SER A 13 21.50 -14.89 -6.93
CA SER A 13 21.90 -14.05 -5.78
C SER A 13 22.73 -12.82 -6.17
N SER A 14 22.94 -12.58 -7.47
CA SER A 14 23.72 -11.47 -8.04
C SER A 14 22.90 -10.20 -8.31
N ALA A 15 21.58 -10.21 -8.09
CA ALA A 15 20.78 -9.00 -8.24
C ALA A 15 21.21 -7.93 -7.22
N PRO A 16 21.26 -6.64 -7.59
CA PRO A 16 21.48 -5.55 -6.63
C PRO A 16 20.46 -5.61 -5.47
N PRO A 17 20.83 -5.28 -4.23
CA PRO A 17 19.95 -5.45 -3.07
C PRO A 17 18.57 -4.78 -3.21
N ALA A 18 18.49 -3.59 -3.81
CA ALA A 18 17.23 -2.90 -4.07
C ALA A 18 16.30 -3.68 -5.02
N VAL A 19 16.88 -4.39 -5.99
CA VAL A 19 16.14 -5.29 -6.89
C VAL A 19 15.61 -6.50 -6.12
N GLN A 20 16.43 -7.11 -5.27
CA GLN A 20 15.99 -8.23 -4.43
C GLN A 20 14.84 -7.81 -3.52
N ALA A 21 14.95 -6.64 -2.89
CA ALA A 21 13.91 -6.08 -2.03
C ALA A 21 12.60 -5.88 -2.78
N LEU A 22 12.64 -5.25 -3.96
CA LEU A 22 11.45 -5.08 -4.81
C LEU A 22 10.81 -6.43 -5.20
N LEU A 23 11.61 -7.41 -5.60
CA LEU A 23 11.11 -8.72 -6.03
C LEU A 23 10.45 -9.48 -4.87
N HIS A 24 11.05 -9.45 -3.68
CA HIS A 24 10.47 -10.04 -2.48
C HIS A 24 9.17 -9.33 -2.05
N SER A 25 9.10 -8.01 -2.16
CA SER A 25 7.84 -7.29 -1.91
C SER A 25 6.75 -7.65 -2.93
N ALA A 26 7.10 -7.78 -4.22
CA ALA A 26 6.14 -8.23 -5.23
C ALA A 26 5.63 -9.66 -4.96
N GLU A 27 6.49 -10.56 -4.50
CA GLU A 27 6.12 -11.91 -4.04
C GLU A 27 5.19 -11.85 -2.83
N ALA A 28 5.52 -11.03 -1.83
CA ALA A 28 4.71 -10.82 -0.64
C ALA A 28 3.30 -10.31 -0.97
N ARG A 29 3.18 -9.35 -1.90
CA ARG A 29 1.89 -8.83 -2.37
C ARG A 29 1.02 -9.91 -2.98
N GLY A 30 1.62 -10.80 -3.76
CA GLY A 30 0.92 -11.94 -4.33
C GLY A 30 0.38 -12.89 -3.25
N HIS A 31 1.19 -13.20 -2.23
CA HIS A 31 0.77 -14.01 -1.08
C HIS A 31 -0.30 -13.30 -0.23
N GLY A 32 -0.18 -11.99 -0.03
CA GLY A 32 -1.13 -11.18 0.75
C GLY A 32 -2.53 -11.21 0.15
N VAL A 33 -2.65 -11.02 -1.17
CA VAL A 33 -3.95 -11.10 -1.89
C VAL A 33 -4.58 -12.50 -1.80
N LEU A 34 -3.77 -13.55 -1.72
CA LEU A 34 -4.23 -14.93 -1.56
C LEU A 34 -4.56 -15.32 -0.11
N GLY A 35 -4.31 -14.44 0.87
CA GLY A 35 -4.51 -14.74 2.29
C GLY A 35 -3.43 -15.65 2.90
N GLU A 36 -2.31 -15.87 2.21
CA GLU A 36 -1.26 -16.81 2.62
C GLU A 36 -0.31 -16.17 3.64
N VAL A 37 -0.78 -16.04 4.89
CA VAL A 37 -0.10 -15.30 5.97
C VAL A 37 1.39 -15.66 6.09
N ARG A 38 1.73 -16.95 6.25
CA ARG A 38 3.13 -17.38 6.47
C ARG A 38 4.04 -17.04 5.30
N ALA A 39 3.57 -17.25 4.07
CA ALA A 39 4.36 -17.00 2.87
C ALA A 39 4.54 -15.48 2.64
N CYS A 40 3.48 -14.71 2.87
CA CYS A 40 3.52 -13.25 2.81
C CYS A 40 4.52 -12.67 3.82
N THR A 41 4.42 -13.03 5.11
CA THR A 41 5.35 -12.57 6.15
C THR A 41 6.79 -12.98 5.86
N THR A 42 7.02 -14.20 5.37
CA THR A 42 8.36 -14.66 5.00
C THR A 42 8.96 -13.83 3.87
N ALA A 43 8.16 -13.50 2.85
CA ALA A 43 8.61 -12.68 1.73
C ALA A 43 8.87 -11.22 2.16
N LEU A 44 8.02 -10.63 3.02
CA LEU A 44 8.24 -9.29 3.59
C LEU A 44 9.55 -9.21 4.37
N ALA A 45 9.81 -10.20 5.24
CA ALA A 45 11.06 -10.25 6.02
C ALA A 45 12.31 -10.46 5.13
N ARG A 46 12.17 -11.00 3.92
CA ARG A 46 13.27 -11.04 2.94
C ARG A 46 13.44 -9.70 2.24
N ALA A 47 12.34 -9.00 1.93
CA ALA A 47 12.38 -7.66 1.34
C ALA A 47 13.05 -6.65 2.28
N GLU A 48 12.69 -6.66 3.57
CA GLU A 48 13.30 -5.82 4.61
C GLU A 48 14.81 -6.06 4.71
N ARG A 49 15.24 -7.31 4.89
CA ARG A 49 16.66 -7.66 4.96
C ARG A 49 17.44 -7.28 3.72
N ALA A 50 16.85 -7.44 2.53
CA ALA A 50 17.50 -7.03 1.29
C ALA A 50 17.68 -5.50 1.24
N LEU A 51 16.64 -4.73 1.62
CA LEU A 51 16.71 -3.27 1.64
C LEU A 51 17.76 -2.75 2.65
N GLU A 52 17.88 -3.37 3.82
CA GLU A 52 18.89 -3.04 4.84
C GLU A 52 20.33 -3.17 4.33
N THR A 53 20.56 -3.96 3.28
CA THR A 53 21.89 -4.16 2.67
C THR A 53 22.21 -3.20 1.53
N VAL A 54 21.26 -2.37 1.09
CA VAL A 54 21.50 -1.32 0.07
C VAL A 54 22.52 -0.30 0.58
N ARG A 55 23.48 0.08 -0.26
CA ARG A 55 24.51 1.08 0.05
C ARG A 55 24.53 2.21 -1.00
N PRO A 56 24.91 3.44 -0.59
CA PRO A 56 25.23 4.48 -1.56
C PRO A 56 26.32 4.01 -2.52
N GLY A 57 26.08 4.14 -3.83
CA GLY A 57 27.02 3.72 -4.87
C GLY A 57 26.76 2.31 -5.44
N ASP A 58 25.80 1.55 -4.90
CA ASP A 58 25.34 0.33 -5.53
C ASP A 58 24.85 0.61 -6.96
N ASP A 59 25.22 -0.26 -7.91
CA ASP A 59 24.76 -0.18 -9.30
C ASP A 59 23.28 -0.61 -9.42
N THR A 60 22.41 0.26 -8.91
CA THR A 60 20.97 0.03 -8.90
C THR A 60 20.37 0.50 -10.23
N PRO A 61 19.70 -0.41 -10.97
CA PRO A 61 19.02 -0.06 -12.20
C PRO A 61 18.01 1.06 -11.98
N TYR A 62 17.87 1.97 -12.93
CA TYR A 62 17.05 3.18 -12.77
C TYR A 62 15.59 2.89 -12.32
N TRP A 63 15.02 1.76 -12.76
CA TRP A 63 13.67 1.34 -12.42
C TRP A 63 13.53 0.85 -10.96
N ALA A 64 14.62 0.45 -10.31
CA ALA A 64 14.65 0.01 -8.92
C ALA A 64 15.05 1.13 -7.94
N ARG A 65 15.58 2.26 -8.44
CA ARG A 65 16.11 3.35 -7.59
C ARG A 65 15.07 4.01 -6.68
N PHE A 66 13.78 3.88 -7.02
CA PHE A 66 12.69 4.41 -6.20
C PHE A 66 12.16 3.41 -5.17
N PHE A 67 12.74 2.21 -5.10
CA PHE A 67 12.39 1.24 -4.06
C PHE A 67 13.22 1.52 -2.81
N ASP A 68 12.67 2.35 -1.94
CA ASP A 68 13.27 2.81 -0.69
C ASP A 68 12.43 2.38 0.54
N GLU A 69 12.77 2.88 1.72
CA GLU A 69 12.04 2.61 2.96
C GLU A 69 10.56 3.04 2.85
N ALA A 70 10.29 4.15 2.17
CA ALA A 70 8.93 4.63 1.98
C ALA A 70 8.13 3.65 1.10
N GLN A 71 8.73 3.13 0.02
CA GLN A 71 8.11 2.12 -0.84
C GLN A 71 7.91 0.79 -0.12
N LEU A 72 8.90 0.32 0.64
CA LEU A 72 8.76 -0.91 1.41
C LEU A 72 7.65 -0.81 2.46
N ALA A 73 7.57 0.30 3.20
CA ALA A 73 6.49 0.54 4.17
C ALA A 73 5.09 0.50 3.52
N ASP A 74 4.94 1.02 2.31
CA ASP A 74 3.69 0.94 1.54
C ASP A 74 3.34 -0.52 1.18
N GLU A 75 4.32 -1.30 0.70
CA GLU A 75 4.09 -2.72 0.38
C GLU A 75 3.73 -3.56 1.61
N LEU A 76 4.39 -3.30 2.75
CA LEU A 76 4.03 -3.89 4.05
C LEU A 76 2.58 -3.54 4.43
N ALA A 77 2.20 -2.26 4.33
CA ALA A 77 0.86 -1.81 4.65
C ALA A 77 -0.22 -2.49 3.80
N HIS A 78 0.02 -2.61 2.49
CA HIS A 78 -0.87 -3.32 1.58
C HIS A 78 -1.00 -4.80 1.94
N CYS A 79 0.12 -5.49 2.18
CA CYS A 79 0.10 -6.90 2.56
C CYS A 79 -0.69 -7.12 3.85
N HIS A 80 -0.42 -6.34 4.88
CA HIS A 80 -1.12 -6.46 6.16
C HIS A 80 -2.62 -6.14 6.03
N ARG A 81 -3.01 -5.15 5.20
CA ARG A 81 -4.43 -4.88 4.91
C ARG A 81 -5.10 -6.08 4.27
N ASP A 82 -4.46 -6.68 3.26
CA ASP A 82 -5.01 -7.83 2.53
C ASP A 82 -5.14 -9.07 3.43
N LEU A 83 -4.23 -9.21 4.41
CA LEU A 83 -4.29 -10.21 5.48
C LEU A 83 -5.18 -9.82 6.68
N GLN A 84 -5.89 -8.68 6.61
CA GLN A 84 -6.75 -8.15 7.68
C GLN A 84 -6.02 -7.88 9.02
N GLN A 85 -4.71 -7.66 8.97
CA GLN A 85 -3.86 -7.31 10.10
C GLN A 85 -3.80 -5.79 10.28
N TYR A 86 -4.96 -5.20 10.58
CA TYR A 86 -5.18 -3.76 10.44
C TYR A 86 -4.28 -2.87 11.30
N ARG A 87 -3.87 -3.33 12.50
CA ARG A 87 -2.94 -2.58 13.34
C ARG A 87 -1.58 -2.38 12.66
N ALA A 88 -1.01 -3.46 12.11
CA ALA A 88 0.25 -3.40 11.38
C ALA A 88 0.09 -2.61 10.07
N ALA A 89 -1.01 -2.82 9.35
CA ALA A 89 -1.31 -2.07 8.13
C ALA A 89 -1.33 -0.55 8.36
N SER A 90 -1.97 -0.11 9.46
CA SER A 90 -2.03 1.29 9.86
C SER A 90 -0.64 1.88 10.13
N GLN A 91 0.17 1.21 10.96
CA GLN A 91 1.52 1.65 11.32
C GLN A 91 2.43 1.82 10.09
N HIS A 92 2.41 0.84 9.18
CA HIS A 92 3.22 0.89 7.97
C HIS A 92 2.72 1.94 6.97
N ALA A 93 1.40 2.12 6.84
CA ALA A 93 0.84 3.14 5.97
C ALA A 93 1.20 4.56 6.46
N GLU A 94 1.14 4.79 7.77
CA GLU A 94 1.57 6.06 8.37
C GLU A 94 3.05 6.32 8.14
N ARG A 95 3.89 5.30 8.33
CA ARG A 95 5.34 5.40 8.06
C ARG A 95 5.63 5.75 6.60
N SER A 96 4.97 5.08 5.66
CA SER A 96 5.08 5.39 4.22
C SER A 96 4.66 6.83 3.92
N LEU A 97 3.51 7.27 4.45
CA LEU A 97 3.01 8.65 4.27
C LEU A 97 3.91 9.69 4.92
N GLN A 98 4.61 9.37 6.00
CA GLN A 98 5.57 10.26 6.64
C GLN A 98 6.83 10.44 5.79
N LEU A 99 7.36 9.34 5.22
CA LEU A 99 8.61 9.34 4.46
C LEU A 99 8.44 9.83 3.02
N ARG A 100 7.30 9.56 2.40
CA ARG A 100 7.13 9.75 0.97
C ARG A 100 6.91 11.22 0.61
N ALA A 101 7.76 11.76 -0.25
CA ALA A 101 7.64 13.14 -0.74
C ALA A 101 6.31 13.41 -1.47
N ALA A 102 5.86 14.67 -1.43
CA ALA A 102 4.59 15.10 -2.03
C ALA A 102 4.46 14.81 -3.54
N GLY A 103 5.58 14.80 -4.26
CA GLY A 103 5.62 14.49 -5.70
C GLY A 103 5.13 13.08 -6.06
N PHE A 104 5.09 12.13 -5.12
CA PHE A 104 4.54 10.79 -5.33
C PHE A 104 3.03 10.73 -5.07
N ALA A 105 2.28 11.70 -5.59
CA ALA A 105 0.88 11.93 -5.25
C ALA A 105 0.00 10.68 -5.40
N ARG A 106 0.12 9.95 -6.52
CA ARG A 106 -0.67 8.73 -6.76
C ARG A 106 -0.38 7.63 -5.75
N SER A 107 0.89 7.43 -5.40
CA SER A 107 1.25 6.38 -4.45
C SER A 107 0.86 6.75 -3.02
N ARG A 108 0.97 8.03 -2.66
CA ARG A 108 0.44 8.56 -1.38
C ARG A 108 -1.08 8.36 -1.28
N LEU A 109 -1.82 8.52 -2.38
CA LEU A 109 -3.26 8.24 -2.42
C LEU A 109 -3.54 6.77 -2.13
N PHE A 110 -2.86 5.84 -2.80
CA PHE A 110 -3.04 4.40 -2.53
C PHE A 110 -2.77 4.06 -1.06
N CYS A 111 -1.67 4.56 -0.51
CA CYS A 111 -1.31 4.37 0.88
C CYS A 111 -2.34 4.97 1.84
N ARG A 112 -2.93 6.13 1.52
CA ARG A 112 -3.99 6.76 2.31
C ARG A 112 -5.27 5.93 2.32
N VAL A 113 -5.65 5.34 1.19
CA VAL A 113 -6.80 4.41 1.13
C VAL A 113 -6.54 3.14 1.94
N VAL A 114 -5.30 2.62 1.93
CA VAL A 114 -4.89 1.51 2.79
C VAL A 114 -5.04 1.88 4.26
N LEU A 115 -4.57 3.07 4.66
CA LEU A 115 -4.72 3.58 6.02
C LEU A 115 -6.21 3.73 6.40
N ALA A 116 -7.03 4.34 5.55
CA ALA A 116 -8.47 4.47 5.76
C ALA A 116 -9.15 3.10 5.97
N THR A 117 -8.77 2.11 5.15
CA THR A 117 -9.27 0.73 5.28
C THR A 117 -8.82 0.07 6.58
N ALA A 118 -7.58 0.30 7.00
CA ALA A 118 -7.06 -0.22 8.26
C ALA A 118 -7.77 0.41 9.48
N ARG A 119 -7.97 1.73 9.46
CA ARG A 119 -8.75 2.46 10.48
C ARG A 119 -10.18 1.92 10.57
N LEU A 120 -10.84 1.69 9.43
CA LEU A 120 -12.16 1.07 9.39
C LEU A 120 -12.16 -0.33 10.04
N GLY A 121 -11.18 -1.17 9.69
CA GLY A 121 -11.02 -2.52 10.25
C GLY A 121 -10.72 -2.55 11.75
N LEU A 122 -10.21 -1.44 12.32
CA LEU A 122 -10.02 -1.25 13.75
C LEU A 122 -11.26 -0.68 14.46
N GLY A 123 -12.36 -0.41 13.74
CA GLY A 123 -13.57 0.20 14.28
C GLY A 123 -13.50 1.73 14.38
N GLU A 124 -12.46 2.35 13.84
CA GLU A 124 -12.18 3.79 13.89
C GLU A 124 -12.86 4.49 12.70
N LEU A 125 -14.20 4.43 12.68
CA LEU A 125 -15.02 4.81 11.53
C LEU A 125 -14.86 6.29 11.12
N GLU A 126 -14.72 7.19 12.09
CA GLU A 126 -14.55 8.62 11.83
C GLU A 126 -13.22 8.91 11.15
N GLN A 127 -12.12 8.36 11.68
CA GLN A 127 -10.79 8.50 11.07
C GLN A 127 -10.77 7.88 9.66
N ALA A 128 -11.40 6.72 9.48
CA ALA A 128 -11.52 6.08 8.18
C ALA A 128 -12.22 6.98 7.15
N CYS A 129 -13.36 7.58 7.52
CA CYS A 129 -14.12 8.48 6.64
C CYS A 129 -13.33 9.75 6.29
N THR A 130 -12.60 10.33 7.24
CA THR A 130 -11.75 11.51 6.99
C THR A 130 -10.65 11.20 5.98
N LEU A 131 -9.88 10.14 6.20
CA LEU A 131 -8.82 9.70 5.29
C LEU A 131 -9.36 9.28 3.92
N GLY A 132 -10.53 8.63 3.89
CA GLY A 132 -11.21 8.26 2.67
C GLY A 132 -11.58 9.49 1.84
N ALA A 133 -12.16 10.52 2.47
CA ALA A 133 -12.58 11.74 1.78
C ALA A 133 -11.37 12.51 1.21
N GLU A 134 -10.27 12.58 1.97
CA GLU A 134 -9.00 13.13 1.47
C GLU A 134 -8.50 12.35 0.24
N ALA A 135 -8.56 11.02 0.25
CA ALA A 135 -8.15 10.20 -0.88
C ALA A 135 -9.08 10.36 -2.09
N ALA A 136 -10.39 10.53 -1.88
CA ALA A 136 -11.37 10.79 -2.93
C ALA A 136 -11.11 12.12 -3.63
N LEU A 137 -10.85 13.19 -2.86
CA LEU A 137 -10.43 14.49 -3.40
C LEU A 137 -9.14 14.39 -4.21
N GLN A 138 -8.14 13.67 -3.70
CA GLN A 138 -6.90 13.44 -4.46
C GLN A 138 -7.15 12.62 -5.74
N ALA A 139 -8.12 11.70 -5.74
CA ALA A 139 -8.46 10.90 -6.91
C ALA A 139 -9.13 11.74 -8.00
N SER A 140 -10.04 12.66 -7.63
CA SER A 140 -10.75 13.52 -8.59
C SER A 140 -9.82 14.46 -9.35
N GLU A 141 -8.68 14.82 -8.77
CA GLU A 141 -7.64 15.63 -9.41
C GLU A 141 -6.72 14.81 -10.34
N MET A 142 -6.87 13.48 -10.39
CA MET A 142 -5.99 12.58 -11.13
C MET A 142 -6.67 11.89 -12.31
N ARG A 143 -5.99 11.82 -13.46
CA ARG A 143 -6.38 10.95 -14.58
C ARG A 143 -5.93 9.51 -14.36
N SER A 144 -6.44 8.84 -13.32
CA SER A 144 -6.02 7.50 -12.92
C SER A 144 -7.20 6.59 -12.59
N VAL A 145 -7.51 5.65 -13.47
CA VAL A 145 -8.58 4.64 -13.25
C VAL A 145 -8.34 3.87 -11.95
N ARG A 146 -7.10 3.45 -11.73
CA ARG A 146 -6.71 2.69 -10.53
C ARG A 146 -6.89 3.49 -9.23
N ALA A 147 -6.72 4.81 -9.25
CA ALA A 147 -6.99 5.66 -8.08
C ALA A 147 -8.48 5.63 -7.71
N HIS A 148 -9.34 5.78 -8.72
CA HIS A 148 -10.79 5.71 -8.53
C HIS A 148 -11.24 4.32 -8.06
N GLU A 149 -10.64 3.24 -8.57
CA GLU A 149 -10.92 1.88 -8.10
C GLU A 149 -10.60 1.67 -6.62
N TYR A 150 -9.49 2.25 -6.14
CA TYR A 150 -9.13 2.20 -4.73
C TYR A 150 -10.17 2.88 -3.84
N VAL A 151 -10.61 4.08 -4.23
CA VAL A 151 -11.66 4.81 -3.51
C VAL A 151 -12.97 4.02 -3.54
N ARG A 152 -13.39 3.50 -4.69
CA ARG A 152 -14.62 2.69 -4.81
C ARG A 152 -14.59 1.40 -3.97
N GLU A 153 -13.44 0.72 -3.87
CA GLU A 153 -13.29 -0.44 -2.98
C GLU A 153 -13.48 -0.03 -1.51
N PHE A 154 -12.91 1.10 -1.09
CA PHE A 154 -13.12 1.63 0.25
C PHE A 154 -14.60 1.98 0.50
N GLU A 155 -15.27 2.62 -0.46
CA GLU A 155 -16.70 2.95 -0.35
C GLU A 155 -17.59 1.73 -0.16
N ARG A 156 -17.30 0.63 -0.88
CA ARG A 156 -18.02 -0.64 -0.69
C ARG A 156 -17.88 -1.17 0.73
N ARG A 157 -16.75 -0.94 1.40
CA ARG A 157 -16.53 -1.34 2.80
C ARG A 157 -17.29 -0.48 3.79
N LEU A 158 -17.71 0.72 3.40
CA LEU A 158 -18.56 1.59 4.22
C LEU A 158 -20.05 1.21 4.17
N GLU A 159 -20.47 0.35 3.24
CA GLU A 159 -21.89 0.01 3.07
C GLU A 159 -22.57 -0.55 4.34
N PRO A 160 -21.93 -1.42 5.14
CA PRO A 160 -22.49 -1.85 6.43
C PRO A 160 -22.71 -0.71 7.43
N TYR A 161 -22.10 0.46 7.21
CA TYR A 161 -22.12 1.63 8.07
C TYR A 161 -22.85 2.82 7.43
N ARG A 162 -23.62 2.61 6.36
CA ARG A 162 -24.24 3.69 5.55
C ARG A 162 -25.05 4.71 6.35
N ASP A 163 -25.66 4.28 7.46
CA ASP A 163 -26.53 5.09 8.32
C ASP A 163 -25.75 5.77 9.47
N ALA A 164 -24.44 5.54 9.57
CA ALA A 164 -23.59 6.21 10.54
C ALA A 164 -23.29 7.66 10.09
N ALA A 165 -23.30 8.59 11.05
CA ALA A 165 -23.03 10.01 10.75
C ALA A 165 -21.70 10.26 10.02
N PRO A 166 -20.57 9.61 10.38
CA PRO A 166 -19.32 9.77 9.63
C PRO A 166 -19.42 9.37 8.16
N VAL A 167 -20.18 8.32 7.84
CA VAL A 167 -20.33 7.81 6.46
C VAL A 167 -21.23 8.73 5.64
N ARG A 168 -22.30 9.28 6.22
CA ARG A 168 -23.09 10.32 5.55
C ARG A 168 -22.23 11.54 5.22
N GLY A 169 -21.45 12.03 6.18
CA GLY A 169 -20.54 13.16 5.97
C GLY A 169 -19.41 12.86 4.97
N TYR A 170 -18.96 11.61 4.86
CA TYR A 170 -18.07 11.18 3.77
C TYR A 170 -18.79 11.28 2.41
N ARG A 171 -19.98 10.71 2.28
CA ARG A 171 -20.75 10.69 1.03
C ARG A 171 -21.11 12.10 0.54
N GLU A 172 -21.49 13.00 1.44
CA GLU A 172 -21.73 14.41 1.12
C GLU A 172 -20.48 15.09 0.56
N ARG A 173 -19.31 14.87 1.18
CA ARG A 173 -18.03 15.40 0.70
C ARG A 173 -17.66 14.86 -0.67
N VAL A 174 -17.83 13.55 -0.91
CA VAL A 174 -17.51 12.93 -2.20
C VAL A 174 -18.48 13.38 -3.30
N ALA A 175 -19.78 13.48 -3.01
CA ALA A 175 -20.76 13.96 -3.98
C ALA A 175 -20.51 15.41 -4.44
N ALA A 176 -19.84 16.22 -3.62
CA ALA A 176 -19.44 17.58 -3.97
C ALA A 176 -18.25 17.65 -4.95
N LEU A 177 -17.55 16.53 -5.22
CA LEU A 177 -16.40 16.48 -6.12
C LEU A 177 -16.78 16.39 -7.61
N GLY A 178 -18.06 16.14 -7.93
CA GLY A 178 -18.58 15.96 -9.29
C GLY A 178 -18.80 14.50 -9.65
#